data_AF-A0A9E8MK17-F1
#
_entry.id   AF-A0A9E8MK17-F1
#
_cell.length_a   1.000
_cell.length_b   1.000
_cell.length_c   1.000
_cell.angle_alpha   90.00
_cell.angle_beta   90.00
_cell.angle_gamma   90.00
#
_symmetry.space_group_name_H-M   'P 1'
#
loop_
_entity.id
_entity.type
_entity.pdbx_description
1 polymer ?
#
loop_
_entity_poly.entity_id
_entity_poly.type
_entity_poly.pdbx_seq_one_letter_code
_entity_poly.pdbx_strand_id
1 'polypeptide(L)'
;MDPEHGFAVEITWTGAREGGTTGYRDYGRDHDVRAEGKQHAIAGSAARPFRGEADRWNPEEMLVAALAQCHLLSYLHVATTEGLVVVAYRDAASGTLRTEGLGGRMVGAVLHPVVTLAAHHDEGDARRAMAAHARAGELCFIANSVSFPVRHEPRILIAEA
;
A
#
# COMPACT_ATOMS: atom_id res chain seq x y z
N MET A 1 18.48 3.13 19.95
CA MET A 1 17.18 2.61 19.47
C MET A 1 17.41 1.12 19.24
N ASP A 2 16.54 0.26 19.77
CA ASP A 2 16.61 -1.17 19.47
C ASP A 2 16.53 -1.36 17.95
N PRO A 3 17.42 -2.12 17.28
CA PRO A 3 17.27 -2.36 15.85
C PRO A 3 15.96 -3.08 15.51
N GLU A 4 15.36 -3.80 16.46
CA GLU A 4 14.14 -4.57 16.23
C GLU A 4 12.93 -3.91 16.91
N HIS A 5 11.84 -3.78 16.14
CA HIS A 5 10.57 -3.27 16.64
C HIS A 5 9.43 -4.17 16.15
N GLY A 6 8.54 -4.56 17.06
CA GLY A 6 7.39 -5.40 16.76
C GLY A 6 6.16 -4.60 16.33
N PHE A 7 5.36 -5.19 15.44
CA PHE A 7 4.04 -4.68 15.04
C PHE A 7 3.02 -5.80 15.21
N ALA A 8 1.88 -5.51 15.84
CA ALA A 8 0.83 -6.49 16.11
C ALA A 8 -0.54 -6.00 15.65
N VAL A 9 -1.33 -6.93 15.09
CA VAL A 9 -2.74 -6.74 14.73
C VAL A 9 -3.56 -7.92 15.21
N GLU A 10 -4.82 -7.68 15.54
CA GLU A 10 -5.82 -8.69 15.84
C GLU A 10 -6.83 -8.77 14.69
N ILE A 11 -7.24 -9.99 14.34
CA ILE A 11 -8.31 -10.24 13.37
C ILE A 11 -9.45 -10.98 14.06
N THR A 12 -10.65 -10.40 14.01
CA THR A 12 -11.87 -11.05 14.49
C THR A 12 -12.76 -11.40 13.31
N TRP A 13 -12.99 -12.69 13.06
CA TRP A 13 -13.94 -13.11 12.05
C TRP A 13 -15.38 -12.91 12.53
N THR A 14 -16.18 -12.22 11.73
CA THR A 14 -17.58 -11.86 12.04
C THR A 14 -18.58 -12.53 11.11
N GLY A 15 -18.09 -13.17 10.06
CA GLY A 15 -18.90 -13.82 9.03
C GLY A 15 -19.43 -15.21 9.39
N ALA A 16 -19.23 -15.68 10.62
CA ALA A 16 -19.72 -17.00 11.06
C ALA A 16 -21.24 -17.14 10.95
N ARG A 17 -21.98 -16.05 11.18
CA ARG A 17 -23.46 -16.07 11.29
C ARG A 17 -23.90 -17.19 12.25
N GLU A 18 -25.04 -17.82 12.02
CA GLU A 18 -25.55 -18.92 12.88
C GLU A 18 -24.94 -20.29 12.55
N GLY A 19 -24.47 -20.50 11.31
CA GLY A 19 -24.05 -21.82 10.81
C GLY A 19 -22.54 -22.08 10.82
N GLY A 20 -21.69 -21.05 10.95
CA GLY A 20 -20.24 -21.21 10.77
C GLY A 20 -19.90 -21.76 9.39
N THR A 21 -18.90 -22.64 9.32
CA THR A 21 -18.40 -23.20 8.05
C THR A 21 -19.06 -24.54 7.66
N THR A 22 -20.37 -24.70 7.89
CA THR A 22 -21.13 -25.92 7.51
C THR A 22 -21.12 -26.21 6.02
N GLY A 23 -20.94 -25.16 5.21
CA GLY A 23 -20.86 -25.24 3.76
C GLY A 23 -20.08 -24.06 3.22
N TYR A 24 -19.51 -24.24 2.02
CA TYR A 24 -18.62 -23.22 1.41
C TYR A 24 -19.31 -21.87 1.16
N ARG A 25 -20.65 -21.88 1.01
CA ARG A 25 -21.48 -20.69 0.77
C ARG A 25 -22.18 -20.16 2.04
N ASP A 26 -22.04 -20.86 3.16
CA ASP A 26 -22.88 -20.61 4.34
C ASP A 26 -22.30 -19.52 5.25
N TYR A 27 -21.03 -19.15 5.04
CA TYR A 27 -20.34 -18.14 5.83
C TYR A 27 -19.96 -16.89 5.05
N GLY A 28 -19.96 -15.75 5.73
CA GLY A 28 -19.39 -14.49 5.26
C GLY A 28 -17.86 -14.47 5.41
N ARG A 29 -17.19 -13.69 4.58
CA ARG A 29 -15.74 -13.46 4.70
C ARG A 29 -15.41 -12.23 5.55
N ASP A 30 -16.47 -11.62 6.09
CA ASP A 30 -16.45 -10.43 6.93
C ASP A 30 -15.62 -10.64 8.18
N HIS A 31 -14.64 -9.76 8.37
CA HIS A 31 -13.83 -9.70 9.57
C HIS A 31 -13.47 -8.25 9.90
N ASP A 32 -12.96 -8.03 11.10
CA ASP A 32 -12.41 -6.75 11.52
C ASP A 32 -10.92 -6.91 11.80
N VAL A 33 -10.12 -5.95 11.35
CA VAL A 33 -8.70 -5.81 11.72
C VAL A 33 -8.56 -4.69 12.75
N ARG A 34 -7.91 -4.98 13.88
CA ARG A 34 -7.67 -4.03 14.97
C ARG A 34 -6.19 -4.02 15.36
N ALA A 35 -5.73 -2.92 15.94
CA ALA A 35 -4.40 -2.80 16.53
C ALA A 35 -4.46 -1.85 17.74
N GLU A 36 -3.56 -2.06 18.70
CA GLU A 36 -3.50 -1.22 19.90
C GLU A 36 -3.30 0.26 19.54
N GLY A 37 -4.04 1.13 20.23
CA GLY A 37 -3.99 2.58 20.03
C GLY A 37 -4.64 3.11 18.74
N LYS A 38 -5.26 2.26 17.90
CA LYS A 38 -6.02 2.70 16.72
C LYS A 38 -7.48 2.98 17.07
N GLN A 39 -8.01 4.09 16.57
CA GLN A 39 -9.35 4.57 16.93
C GLN A 39 -10.49 3.78 16.27
N HIS A 40 -10.24 3.16 15.13
CA HIS A 40 -11.25 2.46 14.33
C HIS A 40 -10.70 1.15 13.80
N ALA A 41 -11.58 0.15 13.68
CA ALA A 41 -11.28 -1.10 13.01
C ALA A 41 -11.29 -0.90 11.49
N ILE A 42 -10.50 -1.70 10.78
CA ILE A 42 -10.60 -1.83 9.33
C ILE A 42 -11.57 -2.98 9.04
N ALA A 43 -12.69 -2.66 8.40
CA ALA A 43 -13.65 -3.66 7.94
C ALA A 43 -13.05 -4.43 6.76
N GLY A 44 -12.82 -5.73 6.95
CA GLY A 44 -12.13 -6.61 6.00
C GLY A 44 -13.03 -7.69 5.39
N SER A 45 -12.71 -8.14 4.19
CA SER A 45 -13.34 -9.25 3.50
C SER A 45 -12.35 -9.90 2.53
N ALA A 46 -12.75 -10.97 1.85
CA ALA A 46 -12.00 -11.45 0.68
C ALA A 46 -12.21 -10.50 -0.52
N ALA A 47 -11.39 -10.62 -1.57
CA ALA A 47 -11.65 -9.92 -2.82
C ALA A 47 -12.90 -10.48 -3.52
N ARG A 48 -13.54 -9.70 -4.41
CA ARG A 48 -14.76 -10.12 -5.15
C ARG A 48 -14.62 -11.46 -5.89
N PRO A 49 -13.49 -11.76 -6.59
CA PRO A 49 -13.31 -13.06 -7.22
C PRO A 49 -13.38 -14.24 -6.24
N PHE A 50 -13.16 -13.97 -4.96
CA PHE A 50 -13.16 -14.93 -3.86
C PHE A 50 -14.38 -14.78 -2.93
N ARG A 51 -15.48 -14.22 -3.46
CA ARG A 51 -16.79 -14.09 -2.79
C ARG A 51 -16.79 -13.15 -1.57
N GLY A 52 -15.93 -12.15 -1.58
CA GLY A 52 -16.02 -11.12 -0.56
C GLY A 52 -16.80 -9.88 -1.00
N GLU A 53 -17.08 -9.05 -0.02
CA GLU A 53 -17.84 -7.80 -0.16
C GLU A 53 -16.98 -6.68 -0.74
N ALA A 54 -17.58 -5.92 -1.65
CA ALA A 54 -16.91 -4.91 -2.46
C ALA A 54 -16.59 -3.60 -1.71
N ASP A 55 -17.30 -3.34 -0.63
CA ASP A 55 -17.23 -2.15 0.21
C ASP A 55 -16.32 -2.36 1.44
N ARG A 56 -15.68 -3.53 1.54
CA ARG A 56 -14.74 -3.91 2.58
C ARG A 56 -13.34 -4.10 1.99
N TRP A 57 -12.32 -3.82 2.79
CA TRP A 57 -10.93 -3.99 2.39
C TRP A 57 -10.59 -5.47 2.23
N ASN A 58 -9.79 -5.82 1.22
CA ASN A 58 -9.21 -7.16 1.11
C ASN A 58 -7.70 -7.17 1.36
N PRO A 59 -7.11 -8.33 1.74
CA PRO A 59 -5.67 -8.43 2.02
C PRO A 59 -4.78 -7.96 0.87
N GLU A 60 -5.19 -8.22 -0.38
CA GLU A 60 -4.44 -7.83 -1.57
C GLU A 60 -4.38 -6.31 -1.74
N GLU A 61 -5.52 -5.62 -1.58
CA GLU A 61 -5.60 -4.15 -1.55
C GLU A 61 -4.80 -3.57 -0.39
N MET A 62 -4.90 -4.17 0.80
CA MET A 62 -4.16 -3.73 1.98
C MET A 62 -2.64 -3.85 1.80
N LEU A 63 -2.17 -4.91 1.13
CA LEU A 63 -0.75 -5.07 0.78
C LEU A 63 -0.28 -3.99 -0.20
N VAL A 64 -1.06 -3.73 -1.26
CA VAL A 64 -0.75 -2.67 -2.23
C VAL A 64 -0.75 -1.30 -1.55
N ALA A 65 -1.70 -1.04 -0.64
CA ALA A 65 -1.74 0.17 0.16
C ALA A 65 -0.50 0.31 1.07
N ALA A 66 -0.10 -0.77 1.75
CA ALA A 66 1.10 -0.76 2.60
C ALA A 66 2.38 -0.46 1.80
N LEU A 67 2.50 -1.01 0.58
CA LEU A 67 3.60 -0.71 -0.33
C LEU A 67 3.62 0.77 -0.73
N ALA A 68 2.48 1.29 -1.19
CA ALA A 68 2.35 2.70 -1.59
C ALA A 68 2.66 3.67 -0.44
N GLN A 69 2.13 3.38 0.76
CA GLN A 69 2.38 4.16 1.98
C GLN A 69 3.86 4.15 2.38
N CYS A 70 4.48 2.97 2.38
CA CYS A 70 5.91 2.83 2.68
C CYS A 70 6.77 3.63 1.70
N HIS A 71 6.50 3.50 0.40
CA HIS A 71 7.22 4.24 -0.63
C HIS A 71 7.03 5.76 -0.51
N LEU A 72 5.80 6.23 -0.25
CA LEU A 72 5.53 7.64 0.04
C LEU A 72 6.42 8.16 1.18
N LEU A 73 6.46 7.45 2.31
CA LEU A 73 7.21 7.89 3.49
C LEU A 73 8.72 7.91 3.21
N SER A 74 9.25 6.89 2.53
CA SER A 74 10.64 6.88 2.08
C SER A 74 10.94 7.99 1.08
N TYR A 75 10.02 8.28 0.16
CA TYR A 75 10.17 9.34 -0.83
C TYR A 75 10.19 10.73 -0.19
N LEU A 76 9.28 11.01 0.76
CA LEU A 76 9.27 12.28 1.49
C LEU A 76 10.58 12.48 2.29
N HIS A 77 11.12 11.40 2.86
CA HIS A 77 12.44 11.45 3.50
C HIS A 77 13.53 11.84 2.49
N VAL A 78 13.63 11.13 1.36
CA VAL A 78 14.64 11.43 0.31
C VAL A 78 14.50 12.86 -0.21
N ALA A 79 13.28 13.28 -0.55
CA ALA A 79 13.00 14.63 -1.02
C ALA A 79 13.50 15.69 -0.02
N THR A 80 13.23 15.50 1.27
CA THR A 80 13.71 16.41 2.33
C THR A 80 15.24 16.44 2.39
N THR A 81 15.90 15.29 2.33
CA THR A 81 17.38 15.23 2.36
C THR A 81 18.04 15.85 1.12
N GLU A 82 17.32 15.90 0.00
CA GLU A 82 17.77 16.53 -1.24
C GLU A 82 17.33 18.00 -1.38
N GLY A 83 16.61 18.55 -0.40
CA GLY A 83 16.09 19.93 -0.47
C GLY A 83 14.97 20.13 -1.49
N LEU A 84 14.24 19.07 -1.86
CA LEU A 84 13.05 19.13 -2.71
C LEU A 84 11.81 19.31 -1.84
N VAL A 85 11.07 20.40 -2.04
CA VAL A 85 9.87 20.74 -1.29
C VAL A 85 8.65 20.14 -2.00
N VAL A 86 8.16 19.01 -1.49
CA VAL A 86 6.94 18.35 -1.96
C VAL A 86 5.73 18.96 -1.24
N VAL A 87 4.75 19.45 -2.00
CA VAL A 87 3.52 20.07 -1.48
C VAL A 87 2.27 19.21 -1.69
N ALA A 88 2.33 18.24 -2.60
CA ALA A 88 1.28 17.23 -2.74
C ALA A 88 1.83 15.90 -3.23
N TYR A 89 1.18 14.82 -2.80
CA TYR A 89 1.46 13.47 -3.27
C TYR A 89 0.15 12.71 -3.39
N ARG A 90 -0.02 11.99 -4.51
CA ARG A 90 -1.09 11.01 -4.68
C ARG A 90 -0.53 9.78 -5.36
N ASP A 91 -0.96 8.59 -4.96
CA ASP A 91 -0.60 7.35 -5.63
C ASP A 91 -1.87 6.53 -5.93
N ALA A 92 -1.97 6.08 -7.18
CA ALA A 92 -3.03 5.21 -7.66
C ALA A 92 -2.48 3.80 -7.91
N ALA A 93 -1.86 3.22 -6.89
CA ALA A 93 -1.14 1.96 -6.97
C ALA A 93 -2.02 0.77 -7.37
N SER A 94 -1.42 -0.19 -8.06
CA SER A 94 -2.07 -1.43 -8.48
C SER A 94 -1.21 -2.65 -8.15
N GLY A 95 -1.86 -3.80 -7.97
CA GLY A 95 -1.22 -5.09 -7.72
C GLY A 95 -1.82 -6.19 -8.57
N THR A 96 -1.02 -7.21 -8.89
CA THR A 96 -1.45 -8.36 -9.69
C THR A 96 -1.34 -9.63 -8.86
N LEU A 97 -2.48 -10.26 -8.61
CA LEU A 97 -2.56 -11.61 -8.04
C LEU A 97 -2.64 -12.64 -9.18
N ARG A 98 -1.85 -13.71 -9.08
CA ARG A 98 -1.97 -14.88 -9.96
C ARG A 98 -2.50 -16.07 -9.17
N THR A 99 -3.62 -16.61 -9.61
CA THR A 99 -4.20 -17.85 -9.06
C THR A 99 -3.59 -19.07 -9.74
N GLU A 100 -3.26 -20.09 -8.95
CA GLU A 100 -2.69 -21.37 -9.37
C GLU A 100 -3.42 -22.50 -8.62
N GLY A 101 -4.41 -23.12 -9.26
CA GLY A 101 -5.27 -24.12 -8.63
C GLY A 101 -6.09 -23.50 -7.48
N LEU A 102 -5.99 -24.09 -6.28
CA LEU A 102 -6.64 -23.58 -5.07
C LEU A 102 -5.86 -22.46 -4.37
N GLY A 103 -4.63 -22.16 -4.83
CA GLY A 103 -3.76 -21.15 -4.24
C GLY A 103 -3.39 -20.05 -5.24
N GLY A 104 -2.32 -19.32 -4.94
CA GLY A 104 -1.81 -18.26 -5.78
C GLY A 104 -0.76 -17.41 -5.06
N ARG A 105 -0.31 -16.34 -5.71
CA ARG A 105 0.57 -15.34 -5.10
C ARG A 105 0.46 -13.99 -5.81
N MET A 106 0.83 -12.93 -5.11
CA MET A 106 1.09 -11.64 -5.74
C MET A 106 2.33 -11.76 -6.63
N VAL A 107 2.22 -11.31 -7.87
CA VAL A 107 3.30 -11.43 -8.88
C VAL A 107 3.90 -10.09 -9.28
N GLY A 108 3.34 -8.98 -8.79
CA GLY A 108 3.87 -7.65 -9.01
C GLY A 108 2.98 -6.56 -8.44
N ALA A 109 3.56 -5.40 -8.24
CA ALA A 109 2.85 -4.15 -7.97
C ALA A 109 3.44 -3.02 -8.82
N VAL A 110 2.59 -2.07 -9.22
CA VAL A 110 2.99 -0.84 -9.89
C VAL A 110 2.45 0.32 -9.08
N LEU A 111 3.35 1.16 -8.58
CA LEU A 111 3.01 2.41 -7.93
C LEU A 111 2.97 3.51 -8.99
N HIS A 112 2.00 4.41 -8.91
CA HIS A 112 1.83 5.53 -9.83
C HIS A 112 1.87 6.87 -9.07
N PRO A 113 3.01 7.24 -8.44
CA PRO A 113 3.12 8.50 -7.71
C PRO A 113 2.93 9.71 -8.62
N VAL A 114 2.09 10.64 -8.21
CA VAL A 114 2.03 12.00 -8.72
C VAL A 114 2.53 12.91 -7.61
N VAL A 115 3.72 13.46 -7.80
CA VAL A 115 4.39 14.33 -6.84
C VAL A 115 4.31 15.76 -7.35
N THR A 116 3.84 16.68 -6.52
CA THR A 116 3.84 18.12 -6.83
C THR A 116 4.88 18.83 -5.98
N LEU A 117 5.85 19.45 -6.64
CA LEU A 117 6.86 20.31 -6.03
C LEU A 117 6.31 21.72 -5.82
N ALA A 118 6.84 22.45 -4.83
CA ALA A 118 6.51 23.86 -4.61
C ALA A 118 6.85 24.74 -5.83
N ALA A 119 6.12 25.85 -6.00
CA ALA A 119 6.21 26.72 -7.18
C ALA A 119 7.58 27.37 -7.43
N HIS A 120 8.48 27.39 -6.44
CA HIS A 120 9.83 27.94 -6.59
C HIS A 120 10.83 26.95 -7.21
N HIS A 121 10.44 25.69 -7.41
CA HIS A 121 11.26 24.68 -8.07
C HIS A 121 11.23 24.83 -9.59
N ASP A 122 12.24 24.27 -10.26
CA ASP A 122 12.39 24.29 -11.71
C ASP A 122 12.43 22.88 -12.33
N GLU A 123 12.62 22.82 -13.65
CA GLU A 123 12.76 21.57 -14.40
C GLU A 123 13.97 20.73 -13.96
N GLY A 124 15.01 21.35 -13.43
CA GLY A 124 16.16 20.65 -12.83
C GLY A 124 15.76 19.90 -11.57
N ASP A 125 15.03 20.56 -10.68
CA ASP A 125 14.47 19.95 -9.48
C ASP A 125 13.44 18.86 -9.81
N ALA A 126 12.62 19.07 -10.85
CA ALA A 126 11.68 18.04 -11.31
C ALA A 126 12.40 16.76 -11.76
N ARG A 127 13.54 16.87 -12.45
CA ARG A 127 14.38 15.70 -12.81
C ARG A 127 15.00 15.01 -11.61
N ARG A 128 15.41 15.77 -10.59
CA ARG A 128 15.94 15.22 -9.34
C ARG A 128 14.84 14.49 -8.56
N ALA A 129 13.66 15.10 -8.44
CA ALA A 129 12.48 14.49 -7.84
C ALA A 129 12.04 13.20 -8.55
N MET A 130 12.17 13.15 -9.88
CA MET A 130 11.96 11.93 -10.67
C MET A 130 12.96 10.84 -10.27
N ALA A 131 14.25 11.17 -10.19
CA ALA A 131 15.31 10.22 -9.83
C ALA A 131 15.20 9.72 -8.38
N ALA A 132 14.69 10.55 -7.46
CA ALA A 132 14.52 10.23 -6.05
C ALA A 132 13.67 8.98 -5.79
N HIS A 133 12.77 8.60 -6.71
CA HIS A 133 11.98 7.37 -6.56
C HIS A 133 12.81 6.10 -6.52
N ALA A 134 13.95 6.04 -7.22
CA ALA A 134 14.84 4.87 -7.17
C ALA A 134 15.38 4.68 -5.75
N ARG A 135 15.93 5.74 -5.16
CA ARG A 135 16.46 5.71 -3.80
C ARG A 135 15.37 5.46 -2.76
N ALA A 136 14.18 6.06 -2.94
CA ALA A 136 13.04 5.80 -2.08
C ALA A 136 12.61 4.32 -2.09
N GLY A 137 12.65 3.68 -3.25
CA GLY A 137 12.37 2.25 -3.41
C GLY A 137 13.34 1.37 -2.62
N GLU A 138 14.64 1.67 -2.67
CA GLU A 138 15.67 0.96 -1.89
C GLU A 138 15.47 1.09 -0.38
N LEU A 139 14.95 2.23 0.08
CA LEU A 139 14.70 2.52 1.49
C LEU A 139 13.36 1.98 1.99
N CYS A 140 12.44 1.56 1.11
CA CYS A 140 11.13 1.09 1.53
C CYS A 140 11.20 -0.32 2.15
N PHE A 141 10.98 -0.39 3.46
CA PHE A 141 10.97 -1.65 4.22
C PHE A 141 10.02 -2.70 3.65
N ILE A 142 8.81 -2.30 3.24
CA ILE A 142 7.80 -3.25 2.72
C ILE A 142 8.20 -3.74 1.33
N ALA A 143 8.73 -2.89 0.45
CA ALA A 143 9.26 -3.32 -0.86
C ALA A 143 10.43 -4.31 -0.69
N ASN A 144 11.29 -4.09 0.31
CA ASN A 144 12.37 -5.01 0.66
C ASN A 144 11.90 -6.33 1.32
N SER A 145 10.61 -6.44 1.67
CA SER A 145 10.03 -7.59 2.37
C SER A 145 9.17 -8.48 1.47
N VAL A 146 8.93 -8.09 0.21
CA VAL A 146 8.12 -8.86 -0.73
C VAL A 146 8.98 -9.62 -1.75
N SER A 147 8.44 -10.73 -2.27
CA SER A 147 9.15 -11.63 -3.21
C SER A 147 8.85 -11.35 -4.69
N PHE A 148 8.16 -10.25 -4.99
CA PHE A 148 7.76 -9.86 -6.34
C PHE A 148 8.26 -8.44 -6.67
N PRO A 149 8.43 -8.10 -7.97
CA PRO A 149 8.88 -6.77 -8.36
C PRO A 149 7.85 -5.69 -8.02
N VAL A 150 8.33 -4.60 -7.42
CA VAL A 150 7.58 -3.35 -7.21
C VAL A 150 8.13 -2.31 -8.17
N ARG A 151 7.31 -1.87 -9.13
CA ARG A 151 7.68 -0.89 -10.15
C ARG A 151 7.12 0.48 -9.80
N HIS A 152 7.78 1.53 -10.27
CA HIS A 152 7.35 2.91 -10.11
C HIS A 152 7.14 3.55 -11.48
N GLU A 153 5.97 4.13 -11.70
CA GLU A 153 5.63 4.94 -12.88
C GLU A 153 5.24 6.36 -12.45
N PRO A 154 6.21 7.16 -11.98
CA PRO A 154 5.93 8.45 -11.38
C PRO A 154 5.70 9.57 -12.40
N ARG A 155 5.02 10.62 -11.95
CA ARG A 155 4.87 11.91 -12.63
C ARG A 155 5.23 13.03 -11.67
N ILE A 156 6.04 13.97 -12.12
CA ILE A 156 6.41 15.16 -11.34
C ILE A 156 5.71 16.38 -11.92
N LEU A 157 5.09 17.17 -11.04
CA LEU A 157 4.45 18.44 -11.34
C LEU A 157 5.14 19.53 -10.51
N ILE A 158 5.08 20.76 -10.98
CA ILE A 158 5.45 21.95 -10.20
C ILE A 158 4.16 22.73 -9.96
N ALA A 159 3.94 23.15 -8.70
CA ALA A 159 2.76 23.93 -8.34
C ALA A 159 2.73 25.26 -9.10
N GLU A 160 1.52 25.72 -9.42
CA GLU A 160 1.32 27.07 -9.92
C GLU A 160 1.64 28.09 -8.82
N ALA A 161 2.19 29.24 -9.21
CA ALA A 161 2.59 30.31 -8.31
C ALA A 161 1.41 31.11 -7.75
#